data_AF-A0A1B8P2G3-F1
#
_entry.id   AF-A0A1B8P2G3-F1
#
_cell.length_a   1.000
_cell.length_b   1.000
_cell.length_c   1.000
_cell.angle_alpha   90.00
_cell.angle_beta   90.00
_cell.angle_gamma   90.00
#
_symmetry.space_group_name_H-M   'P 1'
#
loop_
_entity.id
_entity.type
_entity.pdbx_description
1 polymer ?
#
loop_
_entity_poly.entity_id
_entity_poly.type
_entity_poly.pdbx_seq_one_letter_code
_entity_poly.pdbx_strand_id
1 'polypeptide(L)'
;MQREAFIQQLWLDYIHHQPDIGGLRLWPVTARAEYLTLLTLNHGPWAMDALLPLLAQCGYQPRHRYAMADRGLLVTLLATDDHDAPWLVLAELQLGTLQRRPRDRLRRLVDSADTTPASLPCGGRPWPMPSWDDYRTLAEAHPWPAGWR
;
A
#
# COMPACT_ATOMS: atom_id res chain seq x y z
N MET A 1 6.80 13.90 10.78
CA MET A 1 6.18 12.82 11.58
C MET A 1 7.30 11.98 12.17
N GLN A 2 7.24 11.57 13.45
CA GLN A 2 8.27 10.71 14.04
C GLN A 2 8.07 9.27 13.51
N ARG A 3 9.14 8.61 13.07
CA ARG A 3 9.11 7.27 12.42
C ARG A 3 8.33 6.22 13.23
N GLU A 4 8.48 6.22 14.54
CA GLU A 4 7.76 5.28 15.42
C GLU A 4 6.25 5.52 15.40
N ALA A 5 5.81 6.78 15.39
CA ALA A 5 4.41 7.14 15.27
C ALA A 5 3.83 6.69 13.91
N PHE A 6 4.63 6.77 12.83
CA PHE A 6 4.23 6.24 11.52
C PHE A 6 4.01 4.73 11.56
N ILE A 7 4.98 3.98 12.09
CA ILE A 7 4.88 2.51 12.20
C ILE A 7 3.71 2.11 13.09
N GLN A 8 3.52 2.79 14.22
CA GLN A 8 2.36 2.57 15.09
C GLN A 8 1.05 2.85 14.38
N GLN A 9 0.96 3.93 13.60
CA GLN A 9 -0.25 4.25 12.85
C GLN A 9 -0.56 3.21 11.77
N LEU A 10 0.46 2.70 11.06
CA LEU A 10 0.29 1.59 10.12
C LEU A 10 -0.18 0.31 10.81
N TRP A 11 0.41 -0.01 11.97
CA TRP A 11 0.01 -1.17 12.75
C TRP A 11 -1.44 -1.07 13.23
N LEU A 12 -1.81 0.11 13.76
CA LEU A 12 -3.19 0.39 14.17
C LEU A 12 -4.14 0.23 12.97
N ASP A 13 -3.84 0.85 11.82
CA ASP A 13 -4.69 0.73 10.63
C ASP A 13 -4.87 -0.74 10.22
N TYR A 14 -3.79 -1.53 10.25
CA TYR A 14 -3.83 -2.95 9.93
C TYR A 14 -4.75 -3.75 10.86
N ILE A 15 -4.60 -3.61 12.19
CA ILE A 15 -5.42 -4.35 13.15
C ILE A 15 -6.89 -3.91 13.14
N HIS A 16 -7.19 -2.66 12.76
CA HIS A 16 -8.58 -2.21 12.58
C HIS A 16 -9.25 -2.93 11.40
N HIS A 17 -8.51 -3.20 10.32
CA HIS A 17 -9.03 -3.96 9.19
C HIS A 17 -9.02 -5.47 9.42
N GLN A 18 -8.21 -5.97 10.36
CA GLN A 18 -8.08 -7.38 10.70
C GLN A 18 -8.15 -7.59 12.22
N PRO A 19 -9.33 -7.39 12.85
CA PRO A 19 -9.48 -7.46 14.31
C PRO A 19 -9.14 -8.85 14.86
N ASP A 20 -9.34 -9.90 14.06
CA ASP A 20 -8.97 -11.27 14.42
C ASP A 20 -7.47 -11.38 14.70
N ILE A 21 -6.61 -10.71 13.91
CA ILE A 21 -5.16 -10.71 14.14
C ILE A 21 -4.79 -9.86 15.34
N GLY A 22 -5.46 -8.72 15.56
CA GLY A 22 -5.24 -7.87 16.72
C GLY A 22 -5.62 -8.53 18.05
N GLY A 23 -6.65 -9.39 18.05
CA GLY A 23 -7.09 -10.14 19.23
C GLY A 23 -6.25 -11.38 19.54
N LEU A 24 -5.53 -11.87 18.53
CA LEU A 24 -4.64 -13.00 18.67
C LEU A 24 -3.34 -12.56 19.38
N ARG A 25 -3.13 -13.02 20.63
CA ARG A 25 -1.83 -12.89 21.35
C ARG A 25 -0.74 -13.80 20.75
N LEU A 26 -0.66 -13.85 19.42
CA LEU A 26 0.30 -14.68 18.68
C LEU A 26 1.73 -14.18 18.86
N TRP A 27 1.90 -12.90 19.20
CA TRP A 27 3.20 -12.30 19.40
C TRP A 27 3.38 -11.76 20.81
N PRO A 28 4.58 -11.92 21.39
CA PRO A 28 4.97 -11.16 22.58
C PRO A 28 4.74 -9.66 22.36
N VAL A 29 4.41 -8.93 23.44
CA VAL A 29 4.25 -7.46 23.38
C VAL A 29 5.52 -6.76 22.89
N THR A 30 6.67 -7.42 23.00
CA THR A 30 7.98 -6.96 22.55
C THR A 30 8.32 -7.33 21.11
N ALA A 31 7.48 -8.12 20.42
CA ALA A 31 7.74 -8.51 19.05
C ALA A 31 7.65 -7.29 18.14
N ARG A 32 8.74 -7.04 17.42
CA ARG A 32 8.79 -6.01 16.38
C ARG A 32 8.46 -6.65 15.04
N ALA A 33 7.72 -5.94 14.20
CA ALA A 33 7.55 -6.35 12.82
C ALA A 33 8.94 -6.39 12.15
N GLU A 34 9.27 -7.46 11.44
CA GLU A 34 10.49 -7.51 10.63
C GLU A 34 10.33 -6.65 9.37
N TYR A 35 9.12 -6.67 8.79
CA TYR A 35 8.78 -5.86 7.65
C TYR A 35 7.29 -5.49 7.66
N LEU A 36 6.97 -4.38 7.00
CA LEU A 36 5.63 -3.92 6.68
C LEU A 36 5.48 -3.86 5.17
N THR A 37 4.31 -4.19 4.65
CA THR A 37 4.05 -4.10 3.20
C THR A 37 2.98 -3.05 2.93
N LEU A 38 3.35 -2.06 2.11
CA LEU A 38 2.44 -1.08 1.55
C LEU A 38 2.25 -1.39 0.08
N LEU A 39 1.05 -1.13 -0.39
CA LEU A 39 0.67 -1.49 -1.74
C LEU A 39 -0.07 -0.32 -2.37
N THR A 40 0.46 0.11 -3.51
CA THR A 40 0.05 1.31 -4.20
C THR A 40 -0.10 1.08 -5.70
N LEU A 41 -0.43 2.11 -6.46
CA LEU A 41 -0.66 2.08 -7.90
C LEU A 41 0.10 3.20 -8.60
N ASN A 42 0.62 2.94 -9.80
CA ASN A 42 1.50 3.85 -10.54
C ASN A 42 0.79 5.06 -11.21
N HIS A 43 -0.25 5.60 -10.57
CA HIS A 43 -1.11 6.64 -11.17
C HIS A 43 -1.52 7.69 -10.16
N GLY A 44 -1.38 8.95 -10.60
CA GLY A 44 -1.75 10.12 -9.82
C GLY A 44 -0.96 10.25 -8.51
N PRO A 45 -1.57 10.81 -7.45
CA PRO A 45 -0.91 11.07 -6.17
C PRO A 45 -0.51 9.81 -5.39
N TRP A 46 -0.95 8.64 -5.85
CA TRP A 46 -0.67 7.34 -5.23
C TRP A 46 0.57 6.67 -5.83
N ALA A 47 1.13 7.19 -6.92
CA ALA A 47 2.35 6.66 -7.49
C ALA A 47 3.48 6.60 -6.45
N MET A 48 4.32 5.57 -6.55
CA MET A 48 5.49 5.39 -5.71
C MET A 48 6.34 6.66 -5.64
N ASP A 49 6.53 7.34 -6.78
CA ASP A 49 7.30 8.58 -6.87
C ASP A 49 6.70 9.72 -6.02
N ALA A 50 5.38 9.74 -5.80
CA ALA A 50 4.72 10.70 -4.92
C ALA A 50 4.84 10.30 -3.43
N LEU A 51 4.91 9.00 -3.13
CA LEU A 51 5.01 8.48 -1.75
C LEU A 51 6.45 8.46 -1.22
N LEU A 52 7.44 8.26 -2.08
CA LEU A 52 8.85 8.15 -1.69
C LEU A 52 9.36 9.36 -0.88
N PRO A 53 9.06 10.62 -1.23
CA PRO A 53 9.46 11.78 -0.43
C PRO A 53 8.87 11.76 0.99
N LEU A 54 7.62 11.32 1.16
CA LEU A 54 6.97 11.21 2.47
C LEU A 54 7.62 10.12 3.33
N LEU A 55 7.97 9.00 2.70
CA LEU A 55 8.68 7.90 3.35
C LEU A 55 10.12 8.30 3.73
N ALA A 56 10.78 9.09 2.89
CA ALA A 56 12.11 9.63 3.17
C ALA A 56 12.10 10.57 4.39
N GLN A 57 11.03 11.35 4.61
CA GLN A 57 10.86 12.14 5.83
C GLN A 57 10.74 11.27 7.10
N CYS A 58 10.34 10.00 6.95
CA CYS A 58 10.32 9.01 8.03
C CYS A 58 11.64 8.21 8.15
N GLY A 59 12.67 8.58 7.37
CA GLY A 59 13.98 7.94 7.37
C GLY A 59 14.10 6.71 6.47
N TYR A 60 13.07 6.39 5.67
CA TYR A 60 13.10 5.26 4.75
C TYR A 60 13.77 5.62 3.42
N GLN A 61 14.73 4.80 3.00
CA GLN A 61 15.45 4.95 1.73
C GLN A 61 15.34 3.69 0.88
N PRO A 62 15.20 3.81 -0.45
CA PRO A 62 15.21 2.65 -1.36
C PRO A 62 16.55 1.91 -1.29
N ARG A 63 16.50 0.60 -1.07
CA ARG A 63 17.67 -0.29 -1.07
C ARG A 63 17.67 -1.23 -2.27
N HIS A 64 16.52 -1.82 -2.59
CA HIS A 64 16.39 -2.76 -3.69
C HIS A 64 15.08 -2.54 -4.44
N ARG A 65 15.08 -2.87 -5.74
CA ARG A 65 13.90 -2.78 -6.60
C ARG A 65 13.80 -4.06 -7.42
N TYR A 66 12.61 -4.66 -7.41
CA TYR A 66 12.30 -5.91 -8.08
C TYR A 66 11.09 -5.72 -8.99
N ALA A 67 11.22 -6.10 -10.24
CA ALA A 67 10.09 -6.15 -11.17
C ALA A 67 9.49 -7.56 -11.13
N MET A 68 8.25 -7.68 -10.65
CA MET A 68 7.46 -8.92 -10.69
C MET A 68 6.51 -8.81 -11.89
N ALA A 69 7.08 -8.97 -13.09
CA ALA A 69 6.38 -8.76 -14.35
C ALA A 69 5.16 -9.69 -14.52
N ASP A 70 5.26 -10.91 -14.00
CA ASP A 70 4.18 -11.91 -13.96
C ASP A 70 2.95 -11.43 -13.16
N ARG A 71 3.17 -10.54 -12.19
CA ARG A 71 2.12 -9.93 -11.35
C ARG A 71 1.85 -8.47 -11.70
N GLY A 72 2.54 -7.92 -12.68
CA GLY A 72 2.49 -6.48 -12.98
C GLY A 72 2.84 -5.59 -11.79
N LEU A 73 3.69 -6.06 -10.88
CA LEU A 73 4.09 -5.34 -9.69
C LEU A 73 5.54 -4.88 -9.80
N LEU A 74 5.78 -3.69 -9.27
CA LEU A 74 7.10 -3.18 -9.01
C LEU A 74 7.28 -3.06 -7.51
N VAL A 75 8.20 -3.84 -6.95
CA VAL A 75 8.42 -3.89 -5.50
C VAL A 75 9.71 -3.18 -5.17
N THR A 76 9.63 -2.19 -4.29
CA THR A 76 10.78 -1.46 -3.77
C THR A 76 10.92 -1.77 -2.28
N LEU A 77 12.08 -2.30 -1.89
CA LEU A 77 12.44 -2.49 -0.50
C LEU A 77 13.08 -1.19 0.02
N LEU A 78 12.48 -0.66 1.07
CA LEU A 78 12.91 0.53 1.76
C LEU A 78 13.42 0.13 3.15
N ALA A 79 14.56 0.69 3.56
CA ALA A 79 15.10 0.51 4.90
C ALA A 79 15.58 1.84 5.45
N THR A 80 15.66 1.94 6.77
CA THR A 80 16.28 3.09 7.45
C THR A 80 17.72 2.75 7.80
N ASP A 81 18.50 3.74 8.27
CA ASP A 81 19.84 3.49 8.80
C ASP A 81 19.83 2.87 10.21
N ASP A 82 18.64 2.84 10.84
CA ASP A 82 18.41 2.12 12.10
C ASP A 82 18.08 0.66 11.81
N HIS A 83 18.94 -0.24 12.27
CA HIS A 83 18.81 -1.69 12.08
C HIS A 83 17.65 -2.31 12.86
N ASP A 84 17.15 -1.62 13.88
CA ASP A 84 16.02 -2.08 14.69
C ASP A 84 14.67 -1.74 14.05
N ALA A 85 14.66 -0.89 13.01
CA ALA A 85 13.44 -0.48 12.34
C ALA A 85 12.98 -1.56 11.33
N PRO A 86 11.66 -1.80 11.23
CA PRO A 86 11.11 -2.71 10.24
C PRO A 86 11.45 -2.24 8.83
N TRP A 87 11.70 -3.20 7.95
CA TRP A 87 11.78 -2.95 6.51
C TRP A 87 10.40 -2.54 5.99
N LEU A 88 10.38 -1.71 4.96
CA LEU A 88 9.14 -1.32 4.30
C LEU A 88 9.15 -1.79 2.85
N VAL A 89 8.27 -2.72 2.54
CA VAL A 89 8.05 -3.27 1.21
C VAL A 89 6.99 -2.40 0.54
N LEU A 90 7.38 -1.58 -0.43
CA LEU A 90 6.45 -0.79 -1.22
C LEU A 90 6.23 -1.47 -2.58
N ALA A 91 5.09 -2.13 -2.72
CA ALA A 91 4.66 -2.74 -3.97
C ALA A 91 3.77 -1.75 -4.75
N GLU A 92 4.07 -1.54 -6.02
CA GLU A 92 3.32 -0.65 -6.90
C GLU A 92 2.75 -1.43 -8.08
N LEU A 93 1.44 -1.41 -8.23
CA LEU A 93 0.75 -1.95 -9.40
C LEU A 93 1.03 -1.07 -10.62
N GLN A 94 1.57 -1.71 -11.64
CA GLN A 94 1.77 -1.11 -12.94
C GLN A 94 0.47 -1.22 -13.74
N LEU A 95 -0.33 -0.16 -13.80
CA LEU A 95 -1.59 -0.15 -14.57
C LEU A 95 -1.41 -0.53 -16.05
N GLY A 96 -0.22 -0.31 -16.61
CA GLY A 96 0.13 -0.70 -17.97
C GLY A 96 0.03 -2.21 -18.24
N THR A 97 0.11 -3.05 -17.21
CA THR A 97 -0.01 -4.51 -17.36
C THR A 97 -1.46 -5.01 -17.34
N LEU A 98 -2.41 -4.15 -16.93
CA LEU A 98 -3.83 -4.48 -16.97
C LEU A 98 -4.40 -4.31 -18.38
N GLN A 99 -5.40 -5.14 -18.69
CA GLN A 99 -6.23 -4.98 -19.88
C GLN A 99 -6.92 -3.60 -19.89
N ARG A 100 -7.24 -3.08 -21.08
CA ARG A 100 -7.76 -1.71 -21.24
C ARG A 100 -8.99 -1.42 -20.37
N ARG A 101 -9.99 -2.31 -20.37
CA ARG A 101 -11.25 -2.14 -19.62
C ARG A 101 -11.04 -2.03 -18.09
N PRO A 102 -10.37 -2.97 -17.40
CA PRO A 102 -10.10 -2.85 -15.97
C PRO A 102 -9.18 -1.68 -15.63
N ARG A 103 -8.18 -1.39 -16.48
CA ARG A 103 -7.31 -0.22 -16.33
C ARG A 103 -8.10 1.10 -16.32
N ASP A 104 -8.98 1.29 -17.30
CA ASP A 104 -9.76 2.52 -17.43
C ASP A 104 -10.81 2.67 -16.31
N ARG A 105 -11.32 1.56 -15.77
CA ARG A 105 -12.15 1.56 -14.55
C ARG A 105 -11.35 1.97 -13.32
N LEU A 106 -10.18 1.38 -13.14
CA LEU A 106 -9.31 1.65 -12.00
C LEU A 106 -8.84 3.11 -11.97
N ARG A 107 -8.46 3.65 -13.13
CA ARG A 107 -8.10 5.06 -13.27
C ARG A 107 -9.24 5.98 -12.86
N ARG A 108 -10.45 5.77 -13.39
CA ARG A 108 -11.63 6.58 -13.03
C ARG A 108 -11.94 6.53 -11.54
N LEU A 109 -11.77 5.36 -10.92
CA LEU A 109 -11.99 5.19 -9.48
C LEU A 109 -10.97 6.01 -8.67
N VAL A 110 -9.69 5.91 -9.02
CA VAL A 110 -8.62 6.68 -8.37
C VAL A 110 -8.78 8.18 -8.61
N ASP A 111 -9.15 8.59 -9.83
CA ASP A 111 -9.37 9.99 -10.19
C ASP A 111 -10.58 10.60 -9.45
N SER A 112 -11.49 9.76 -8.95
CA SER A 112 -12.65 10.19 -8.13
C SER A 112 -12.33 10.28 -6.63
N ALA A 113 -11.11 9.96 -6.20
CA ALA A 113 -10.72 10.06 -4.81
C ALA A 113 -10.74 11.52 -4.35
N ASP A 114 -11.49 11.81 -3.29
CA ASP A 114 -11.45 13.11 -2.64
C ASP A 114 -10.17 13.19 -1.83
N THR A 115 -9.26 14.03 -2.33
CA THR A 115 -8.14 14.69 -1.65
C THR A 115 -6.71 14.15 -1.80
N THR A 116 -5.87 15.18 -1.73
CA THR A 116 -4.44 15.42 -1.87
C THR A 116 -3.47 14.41 -1.23
N PRO A 117 -2.27 14.23 -1.81
CA PRO A 117 -1.17 13.37 -1.32
C PRO A 117 -0.50 13.87 -0.02
N ALA A 118 -1.22 14.59 0.84
CA ALA A 118 -0.63 15.22 2.02
C ALA A 118 -0.41 14.24 3.18
N SER A 119 -1.00 13.04 3.13
CA SER A 119 -0.81 12.01 4.15
C SER A 119 -0.40 10.68 3.52
N LEU A 120 0.49 9.98 4.21
CA LEU A 120 0.83 8.59 3.94
C LEU A 120 -0.47 7.74 3.86
N PRO A 121 -0.47 6.63 3.09
CA PRO A 121 -1.64 5.78 2.91
C PRO A 121 -1.98 5.03 4.21
N CYS A 122 -2.53 5.77 5.16
CA CYS A 122 -3.00 5.33 6.46
C CYS A 122 -4.47 5.72 6.53
N GLY A 123 -5.38 4.76 6.64
CA GLY A 123 -6.82 5.04 6.69
C GLY A 123 -7.65 4.45 5.56
N GLY A 124 -7.15 3.40 4.91
CA GLY A 124 -7.91 2.62 3.94
C GLY A 124 -8.10 3.29 2.58
N ARG A 125 -9.27 3.05 1.97
CA ARG A 125 -9.56 3.40 0.58
C ARG A 125 -9.86 4.90 0.43
N PRO A 126 -9.10 5.64 -0.40
CA PRO A 126 -9.32 7.09 -0.57
C PRO A 126 -10.39 7.43 -1.61
N TRP A 127 -10.81 6.45 -2.42
CA TRP A 127 -11.91 6.56 -3.37
C TRP A 127 -13.21 5.95 -2.81
N PRO A 128 -14.37 6.34 -3.34
CA PRO A 128 -15.65 5.74 -2.94
C PRO A 128 -15.68 4.22 -3.18
N MET A 129 -16.56 3.54 -2.44
CA MET A 129 -16.80 2.11 -2.64
C MET A 129 -17.22 1.85 -4.09
N PRO A 130 -16.51 1.00 -4.86
CA PRO A 130 -16.86 0.72 -6.24
C PRO A 130 -18.20 -0.03 -6.33
N SER A 131 -18.88 0.10 -7.48
CA SER A 131 -20.04 -0.73 -7.78
C SER A 131 -19.64 -2.22 -7.81
N TRP A 132 -20.61 -3.12 -7.60
CA TRP A 132 -20.34 -4.56 -7.68
C TRP A 132 -19.77 -4.98 -9.05
N ASP A 133 -20.25 -4.38 -10.14
CA ASP A 133 -19.74 -4.65 -11.49
C ASP A 133 -18.28 -4.20 -11.67
N ASP A 134 -17.92 -3.04 -11.10
CA ASP A 134 -16.54 -2.55 -11.10
C ASP A 134 -15.63 -3.43 -10.26
N TYR A 135 -16.07 -3.81 -9.06
CA TYR A 135 -15.33 -4.74 -8.22
C TYR A 135 -15.08 -6.07 -8.93
N ARG A 136 -16.10 -6.68 -9.52
CA ARG A 136 -15.96 -7.94 -10.27
C ARG A 136 -15.00 -7.82 -11.45
N THR A 137 -15.17 -6.78 -12.26
CA THR A 137 -14.30 -6.55 -13.43
C THR A 137 -12.83 -6.40 -13.01
N LEU A 138 -12.58 -5.75 -11.89
CA LEU A 138 -11.24 -5.58 -11.35
C LEU A 138 -10.69 -6.88 -10.74
N ALA A 139 -11.50 -7.61 -9.97
CA ALA A 139 -11.12 -8.88 -9.33
C ALA A 139 -10.83 -10.00 -10.35
N GLU A 140 -11.56 -10.02 -11.49
CA GLU A 140 -11.30 -10.96 -12.58
C GLU A 140 -10.01 -10.62 -13.35
N ALA A 141 -9.65 -9.32 -13.40
CA ALA A 141 -8.46 -8.85 -14.12
C ALA A 141 -7.16 -9.02 -13.34
N HIS A 142 -7.24 -8.94 -12.02
CA HIS A 142 -6.10 -9.13 -11.13
C HIS A 142 -6.64 -9.58 -9.77
N PRO A 143 -5.99 -10.50 -9.03
CA PRO A 143 -6.49 -10.94 -7.72
C PRO A 143 -6.41 -9.87 -6.62
N TRP A 144 -5.70 -8.76 -6.87
CA TRP A 144 -5.45 -7.72 -5.86
C TRP A 144 -6.67 -6.87 -5.45
N PRO A 145 -7.55 -6.40 -6.35
CA PRO A 145 -8.74 -5.61 -6.00
C PRO A 145 -9.71 -6.39 -5.10
N ALA A 146 -9.62 -7.72 -5.07
CA ALA A 146 -10.42 -8.55 -4.17
C ALA A 146 -10.09 -8.34 -2.68
N GLY A 147 -8.85 -7.94 -2.37
CA GLY A 147 -8.36 -7.64 -1.02
C GLY A 147 -8.51 -6.19 -0.59
N TRP A 148 -9.02 -5.31 -1.46
CA TRP A 148 -9.45 -3.97 -1.07
C TRP A 148 -10.79 -4.10 -0.34
N ARG A 149 -10.77 -4.50 0.93
CA ARG A 149 -11.90 -4.35 1.84
C ARG A 149 -11.61 -3.19 2.76
#